data_AF-A0A7W0FP92-F1
#
_entry.id   AF-A0A7W0FP92-F1
#
_cell.length_a   1.000
_cell.length_b   1.000
_cell.length_c   1.000
_cell.angle_alpha   90.00
_cell.angle_beta   90.00
_cell.angle_gamma   90.00
#
_symmetry.space_group_name_H-M   'P 1'
#
loop_
_entity.id
_entity.type
_entity.pdbx_description
1 polymer ?
#
loop_
_entity_poly.entity_id
_entity_poly.type
_entity_poly.pdbx_seq_one_letter_code
_entity_poly.pdbx_strand_id
1 'polypeptide(L)'
;MPKFCLAPILLLLTATDLLAACQKIPDLIAQLRPNPVERYFTRELVPLPFEDLVSRAILVVEGTVRPVRTYLTENQCYLYTDYEVSAITPIFGSLPAAKTPGPQPLFVRTTGGETMIDGVKVTVRDEQLPPFEPGQHVVLFLTRTASGQSYELVGSILGAFRVKGGGQIESLVREKGIYENVAGTSKVALAEEVRRIKGGQ
;
A
#
# COMPACT_ATOMS: atom_id res chain seq x y z
N MET A 1 16.76 -27.07 65.51
CA MET A 1 17.24 -26.73 64.14
C MET A 1 16.05 -26.75 63.19
N PRO A 2 15.47 -25.59 62.84
CA PRO A 2 14.32 -25.54 61.94
C PRO A 2 14.76 -25.62 60.47
N LYS A 3 14.21 -26.57 59.71
CA LYS A 3 14.40 -26.71 58.26
C LYS A 3 13.47 -25.71 57.55
N PHE A 4 14.02 -24.60 57.07
CA PHE A 4 13.32 -23.70 56.16
C PHE A 4 13.22 -24.36 54.78
N CYS A 5 12.00 -24.74 54.39
CA CYS A 5 11.69 -25.24 53.06
C CYS A 5 11.50 -24.02 52.14
N LEU A 6 12.52 -23.69 51.34
CA LEU A 6 12.45 -22.66 50.31
C LEU A 6 11.56 -23.17 49.16
N ALA A 7 10.34 -22.65 49.04
CA ALA A 7 9.49 -22.88 47.87
C ALA A 7 9.93 -21.92 46.74
N PRO A 8 10.22 -22.41 45.52
CA PRO A 8 10.51 -21.53 44.40
C PRO A 8 9.23 -20.84 43.94
N ILE A 9 9.19 -19.51 44.07
CA ILE A 9 8.15 -18.67 43.47
C ILE A 9 8.38 -18.67 41.96
N LEU A 10 7.59 -19.46 41.25
CA LEU A 10 7.57 -19.52 39.79
C LEU A 10 6.83 -18.28 39.28
N LEU A 11 7.59 -17.23 38.94
CA LEU A 11 7.07 -15.99 38.35
C LEU A 11 6.64 -16.28 36.90
N LEU A 12 5.36 -16.61 36.68
CA LEU A 12 4.77 -16.67 35.34
C LEU A 12 4.72 -15.24 34.77
N LEU A 13 5.71 -14.89 33.95
CA LEU A 13 5.63 -13.77 33.02
C LEU A 13 4.54 -14.09 31.99
N THR A 14 3.31 -13.70 32.27
CA THR A 14 2.30 -13.58 31.22
C THR A 14 2.75 -12.47 30.31
N ALA A 15 3.30 -12.82 29.14
CA ALA A 15 3.46 -11.89 28.03
C ALA A 15 2.05 -11.40 27.67
N THR A 16 1.62 -10.30 28.28
CA THR A 16 0.53 -9.51 27.73
C THR A 16 1.06 -8.98 26.40
N ASP A 17 0.60 -9.60 25.32
CA ASP A 17 0.75 -9.06 23.99
C ASP A 17 0.20 -7.63 24.00
N LEU A 18 1.10 -6.66 24.18
CA LEU A 18 0.91 -5.26 23.86
C LEU A 18 0.84 -5.14 22.33
N LEU A 19 -0.09 -5.87 21.71
CA LEU A 19 -0.61 -5.48 20.41
C LEU A 19 -1.15 -4.09 20.63
N ALA A 20 -0.46 -3.09 20.10
CA ALA A 20 -0.90 -1.71 20.13
C ALA A 20 -2.36 -1.69 19.63
N ALA A 21 -3.29 -1.60 20.57
CA ALA A 21 -4.70 -1.72 20.27
C ALA A 21 -5.06 -0.48 19.47
N CYS A 22 -5.24 -0.64 18.16
CA CYS A 22 -5.77 0.44 17.36
C CYS A 22 -7.16 0.79 17.91
N GLN A 23 -7.52 2.07 17.95
CA GLN A 23 -8.92 2.43 18.13
C GLN A 23 -9.67 2.02 16.87
N LYS A 24 -10.70 1.19 17.02
CA LYS A 24 -11.51 0.72 15.88
C LYS A 24 -12.37 1.85 15.35
N ILE A 25 -12.56 1.88 14.04
CA ILE A 25 -13.38 2.88 13.36
C ILE A 25 -14.85 2.85 13.81
N PRO A 26 -15.51 1.69 14.03
CA PRO A 26 -16.87 1.65 14.58
C PRO A 26 -17.01 2.32 15.94
N ASP A 27 -16.03 2.15 16.83
CA ASP A 27 -16.04 2.79 18.16
C ASP A 27 -15.94 4.32 18.02
N LEU A 28 -15.09 4.81 17.11
CA LEU A 28 -14.99 6.23 16.77
C LEU A 28 -16.29 6.79 16.19
N ILE A 29 -16.96 6.03 15.31
CA ILE A 29 -18.25 6.41 14.75
C ILE A 29 -19.27 6.57 15.88
N ALA A 30 -19.36 5.60 16.80
CA ALA A 30 -20.28 5.66 17.94
C ALA A 30 -20.03 6.89 18.82
N GLN A 31 -18.77 7.26 19.02
CA GLN A 31 -18.37 8.42 19.83
C GLN A 31 -18.65 9.76 19.14
N LEU A 32 -18.46 9.85 17.82
CA LEU A 32 -18.42 11.13 17.10
C LEU A 32 -19.72 11.48 16.37
N ARG A 33 -20.69 10.56 16.30
CA ARG A 33 -21.98 10.80 15.63
C ARG A 33 -22.64 12.12 16.08
N PRO A 34 -23.19 12.91 15.13
CA PRO A 34 -23.30 12.64 13.69
C PRO A 34 -22.09 13.11 12.85
N ASN A 35 -21.00 13.54 13.48
CA ASN A 35 -19.88 14.15 12.77
C ASN A 35 -19.08 13.11 11.95
N PRO A 36 -18.49 13.53 10.82
CA PRO A 36 -17.55 12.69 10.08
C PRO A 36 -16.37 12.23 10.92
N VAL A 37 -15.86 11.04 10.63
CA VAL A 37 -14.62 10.51 11.20
C VAL A 37 -13.49 10.76 10.20
N GLU A 38 -12.48 11.51 10.60
CA GLU A 38 -11.25 11.67 9.83
C GLU A 38 -10.06 11.09 10.60
N ARG A 39 -9.27 10.25 9.94
CA ARG A 39 -8.01 9.75 10.47
C ARG A 39 -6.89 10.02 9.49
N TYR A 40 -5.80 10.49 10.03
CA TYR A 40 -4.53 10.66 9.34
C TYR A 40 -3.56 9.68 9.98
N PHE A 41 -2.74 9.03 9.17
CA PHE A 41 -1.61 8.28 9.69
C PHE A 41 -0.37 8.59 8.88
N THR A 42 0.73 8.74 9.62
CA THR A 42 2.08 8.87 9.10
C THR A 42 2.78 7.54 9.36
N ARG A 43 3.68 7.13 8.46
CA ARG A 43 4.51 5.96 8.64
C ARG A 43 5.96 6.39 8.79
N GLU A 44 6.68 5.67 9.64
CA GLU A 44 8.14 5.72 9.56
C GLU A 44 8.53 5.00 8.27
N LEU A 45 9.04 5.77 7.31
CA LEU A 45 9.43 5.25 6.02
C LEU A 45 10.94 5.07 6.01
N VAL A 46 11.38 3.83 5.79
CA VAL A 46 12.78 3.53 5.47
C VAL A 46 12.93 3.63 3.95
N PRO A 47 13.69 4.60 3.41
CA PRO A 47 13.91 4.69 1.97
C PRO A 47 14.49 3.40 1.42
N LEU A 48 13.83 2.85 0.40
CA LEU A 48 14.29 1.66 -0.30
C LEU A 48 15.07 2.11 -1.54
N PRO A 49 16.34 1.73 -1.73
CA PRO A 49 17.07 1.99 -2.97
C PRO A 49 16.28 1.55 -4.20
N PHE A 50 16.44 2.24 -5.34
CA PHE A 50 15.65 1.96 -6.53
C PHE A 50 15.88 0.53 -7.06
N GLU A 51 17.11 0.06 -7.00
CA GLU A 51 17.49 -1.30 -7.36
C GLU A 51 16.78 -2.34 -6.51
N ASP A 52 16.60 -2.07 -5.22
CA ASP A 52 15.86 -2.94 -4.30
C ASP A 52 14.35 -2.88 -4.56
N LEU A 53 13.81 -1.71 -4.88
CA LEU A 53 12.41 -1.55 -5.29
C LEU A 53 12.13 -2.43 -6.52
N VAL A 54 12.97 -2.30 -7.56
CA VAL A 54 12.88 -3.09 -8.78
C VAL A 54 13.01 -4.57 -8.45
N SER A 55 14.02 -4.96 -7.67
CA SER A 55 14.30 -6.35 -7.33
C SER A 55 13.11 -7.03 -6.63
N ARG A 56 12.47 -6.33 -5.68
CA ARG A 56 11.31 -6.84 -4.93
C ARG A 56 10.01 -6.83 -5.73
N ALA A 57 9.92 -6.04 -6.80
CA ALA A 57 8.75 -6.03 -7.66
C ALA A 57 8.65 -7.34 -8.45
N ILE A 58 7.49 -8.01 -8.36
CA ILE A 58 7.17 -9.19 -9.17
C ILE A 58 6.48 -8.80 -10.47
N LEU A 59 5.91 -7.59 -10.50
CA LEU A 59 5.18 -7.02 -11.63
C LEU A 59 5.41 -5.51 -11.62
N VAL A 60 5.79 -4.95 -12.77
CA VAL A 60 5.89 -3.50 -12.98
C VAL A 60 4.99 -3.15 -14.16
N VAL A 61 4.04 -2.26 -13.96
CA VAL A 61 3.02 -1.93 -14.95
C VAL A 61 2.88 -0.42 -15.11
N GLU A 62 2.66 0.00 -16.36
CA GLU A 62 2.10 1.30 -16.70
C GLU A 62 0.59 1.14 -16.93
N GLY A 63 -0.22 2.09 -16.48
CA GLY A 63 -1.66 2.07 -16.73
C GLY A 63 -2.42 3.21 -16.07
N THR A 64 -3.74 3.16 -16.16
CA THR A 64 -4.63 4.19 -15.63
C THR A 64 -5.45 3.64 -14.47
N VAL A 65 -5.47 4.34 -13.35
CA VAL A 65 -6.18 3.90 -12.13
C VAL A 65 -7.57 4.50 -11.98
N ARG A 66 -8.50 3.72 -11.45
CA ARG A 66 -9.75 4.24 -10.86
C ARG A 66 -10.04 3.55 -9.52
N PRO A 67 -10.61 4.25 -8.54
CA PRO A 67 -11.08 3.61 -7.32
C PRO A 67 -12.27 2.69 -7.63
N VAL A 68 -12.31 1.53 -7.00
CA VAL A 68 -13.38 0.53 -7.16
C VAL A 68 -14.22 0.47 -5.90
N ARG A 69 -13.56 0.29 -4.75
CA ARG A 69 -14.24 0.21 -3.46
C ARG A 69 -13.28 0.56 -2.32
N THR A 70 -13.82 1.22 -1.30
CA THR A 70 -13.17 1.46 -0.02
C THR A 70 -13.90 0.65 1.05
N TYR A 71 -13.18 -0.12 1.85
CA TYR A 71 -13.77 -1.00 2.86
C TYR A 71 -12.91 -1.05 4.11
N LEU A 72 -13.57 -1.43 5.20
CA LEU A 72 -12.95 -1.61 6.50
C LEU A 72 -12.07 -2.86 6.49
N THR A 73 -10.87 -2.74 7.05
CA THR A 73 -9.98 -3.86 7.34
C THR A 73 -10.62 -4.86 8.30
N GLU A 74 -10.17 -6.12 8.29
CA GLU A 74 -10.70 -7.17 9.18
C GLU A 74 -10.58 -6.81 10.66
N ASN A 75 -9.48 -6.16 11.05
CA ASN A 75 -9.25 -5.67 12.41
C ASN A 75 -9.98 -4.35 12.72
N GLN A 76 -10.70 -3.79 11.75
CA GLN A 76 -11.49 -2.56 11.87
C GLN A 76 -10.68 -1.30 12.21
N CYS A 77 -9.37 -1.34 12.04
CA CYS A 77 -8.47 -0.25 12.39
C CYS A 77 -8.36 0.80 11.27
N TYR A 78 -8.36 0.33 10.03
CA TYR A 78 -8.03 1.12 8.84
C TYR A 78 -9.05 0.88 7.73
N LEU A 79 -9.02 1.74 6.72
CA LEU A 79 -9.65 1.48 5.44
C LEU A 79 -8.62 0.97 4.43
N TYR A 80 -9.04 0.06 3.57
CA TYR A 80 -8.38 -0.26 2.32
C TYR A 80 -9.19 0.27 1.16
N THR A 81 -8.50 0.73 0.12
CA THR A 81 -9.11 1.03 -1.18
C THR A 81 -8.52 0.10 -2.22
N ASP A 82 -9.39 -0.64 -2.91
CA ASP A 82 -9.01 -1.38 -4.10
C ASP A 82 -9.15 -0.45 -5.32
N TYR A 83 -8.06 -0.31 -6.08
CA TYR A 83 -8.02 0.41 -7.34
C TYR A 83 -7.93 -0.57 -8.49
N GLU A 84 -8.72 -0.35 -9.54
CA GLU A 84 -8.54 -1.03 -10.82
C GLU A 84 -7.51 -0.27 -11.64
N VAL A 85 -6.52 -0.99 -12.15
CA VAL A 85 -5.58 -0.51 -13.17
C VAL A 85 -6.08 -1.02 -14.52
N SER A 86 -6.30 -0.11 -15.45
CA SER A 86 -6.77 -0.35 -16.81
C SER A 86 -5.75 0.13 -17.84
N ALA A 87 -5.92 -0.24 -19.12
CA ALA A 87 -4.97 0.05 -20.20
C ALA A 87 -3.53 -0.39 -19.86
N ILE A 88 -3.40 -1.58 -19.26
CA ILE A 88 -2.16 -2.05 -18.64
C ILE A 88 -1.13 -2.37 -19.72
N THR A 89 0.05 -1.77 -19.60
CA THR A 89 1.27 -2.13 -20.34
C THR A 89 2.28 -2.70 -19.34
N PRO A 90 2.60 -4.02 -19.39
CA PRO A 90 3.63 -4.58 -18.52
C PRO A 90 5.02 -4.09 -18.93
N ILE A 91 5.74 -3.51 -17.98
CA ILE A 91 7.16 -3.15 -18.11
C ILE A 91 8.03 -4.36 -17.74
N PHE A 92 7.67 -5.05 -16.66
CA PHE A 92 8.32 -6.28 -16.19
C PHE A 92 7.30 -7.22 -15.55
N GLY A 93 7.56 -8.53 -15.62
CA GLY A 93 6.66 -9.56 -15.11
C GLY A 93 5.54 -9.89 -16.10
N SER A 94 4.79 -10.94 -15.78
CA SER A 94 3.65 -11.38 -16.59
C SER A 94 2.35 -11.09 -15.86
N LEU A 95 1.36 -10.56 -16.59
CA LEU A 95 0.00 -10.45 -16.09
C LEU A 95 -0.60 -11.85 -15.93
N PRO A 96 -1.49 -12.07 -14.95
CA PRO A 96 -2.23 -13.32 -14.84
C PRO A 96 -2.96 -13.63 -16.14
N ALA A 97 -2.92 -14.90 -16.57
CA ALA A 97 -3.65 -15.34 -17.74
C ALA A 97 -5.15 -15.05 -17.58
N ALA A 98 -5.76 -14.48 -18.62
CA ALA A 98 -7.18 -14.17 -18.62
C ALA A 98 -8.00 -15.45 -18.56
N LYS A 99 -8.87 -15.55 -17.54
CA LYS A 99 -9.82 -16.67 -17.43
C LYS A 99 -11.02 -16.52 -18.34
N THR A 100 -11.35 -15.28 -18.69
CA THR A 100 -12.48 -14.92 -19.57
C THR A 100 -11.97 -14.06 -20.73
N PRO A 101 -12.61 -14.13 -21.91
CA PRO A 101 -12.32 -13.22 -23.01
C PRO A 101 -12.46 -11.75 -22.58
N GLY A 102 -11.50 -10.92 -22.97
CA GLY A 102 -11.46 -9.49 -22.67
C GLY A 102 -10.30 -9.08 -21.75
N PRO A 103 -10.05 -7.77 -21.60
CA PRO A 103 -9.04 -7.25 -20.68
C PRO A 103 -9.36 -7.65 -19.24
N GLN A 104 -8.40 -8.27 -18.55
CA GLN A 104 -8.56 -8.55 -17.12
C GLN A 104 -8.15 -7.32 -16.31
N PRO A 105 -9.00 -6.87 -15.39
CA PRO A 105 -8.62 -5.79 -14.48
C PRO A 105 -7.52 -6.26 -13.52
N LEU A 106 -6.51 -5.43 -13.32
CA LEU A 106 -5.52 -5.61 -12.27
C LEU A 106 -5.95 -4.79 -11.06
N PHE A 107 -6.12 -5.43 -9.90
CA PHE A 107 -6.48 -4.72 -8.68
C PHE A 107 -5.25 -4.47 -7.81
N VAL A 108 -5.07 -3.21 -7.43
CA VAL A 108 -4.04 -2.75 -6.49
C VAL A 108 -4.71 -2.22 -5.25
N ARG A 109 -4.33 -2.76 -4.09
CA ARG A 109 -4.83 -2.32 -2.79
C ARG A 109 -3.89 -1.27 -2.21
N THR A 110 -4.44 -0.18 -1.70
CA THR A 110 -3.72 0.79 -0.87
C THR A 110 -4.42 1.00 0.47
N THR A 111 -3.69 1.55 1.44
CA THR A 111 -4.27 1.94 2.74
C THR A 111 -4.86 3.34 2.66
N GLY A 112 -6.00 3.54 3.31
CA GLY A 112 -6.76 4.78 3.28
C GLY A 112 -7.94 4.70 2.32
N GLY A 113 -8.62 5.83 2.16
CA GLY A 113 -9.80 5.99 1.34
C GLY A 113 -10.91 6.75 2.06
N GLU A 114 -12.03 6.89 1.36
CA GLU A 114 -13.26 7.50 1.87
C GLU A 114 -14.42 6.54 1.65
N THR A 115 -15.29 6.37 2.65
CA THR A 115 -16.51 5.55 2.55
C THR A 115 -17.57 6.01 3.55
N MET A 116 -18.79 5.47 3.44
CA MET A 116 -19.87 5.65 4.41
C MET A 116 -20.01 4.39 5.26
N ILE A 117 -20.03 4.55 6.59
CA ILE A 117 -20.27 3.46 7.53
C ILE A 117 -21.39 3.89 8.47
N ASP A 118 -22.50 3.16 8.47
CA ASP A 118 -23.71 3.46 9.24
C ASP A 118 -24.19 4.92 9.10
N GLY A 119 -24.16 5.45 7.87
CA GLY A 119 -24.57 6.83 7.59
C GLY A 119 -23.56 7.90 8.01
N VAL A 120 -22.41 7.53 8.56
CA VAL A 120 -21.31 8.46 8.90
C VAL A 120 -20.21 8.40 7.84
N LYS A 121 -19.78 9.58 7.38
CA LYS A 121 -18.65 9.70 6.47
C LYS A 121 -17.35 9.37 7.22
N VAL A 122 -16.59 8.42 6.70
CA VAL A 122 -15.29 8.02 7.23
C VAL A 122 -14.22 8.24 6.17
N THR A 123 -13.19 9.00 6.55
CA THR A 123 -12.03 9.29 5.73
C THR A 123 -10.78 8.83 6.45
N VAL A 124 -9.96 8.00 5.81
CA VAL A 124 -8.63 7.62 6.30
C VAL A 124 -7.60 8.05 5.26
N ARG A 125 -6.61 8.83 5.66
CA ARG A 125 -5.56 9.35 4.77
C ARG A 125 -4.19 8.88 5.24
N ASP A 126 -3.43 8.34 4.29
CA ASP A 126 -1.97 8.21 4.42
C ASP A 126 -1.37 9.58 4.10
N GLU A 127 -0.63 10.17 5.03
CA GLU A 127 -0.03 11.49 4.82
C GLU A 127 1.09 11.47 3.78
N GLN A 128 1.72 10.31 3.57
CA GLN A 128 2.86 10.14 2.68
C GLN A 128 2.47 9.65 1.29
N LEU A 129 1.33 9.00 1.13
CA LEU A 129 0.78 8.61 -0.18
C LEU A 129 -0.63 9.18 -0.38
N PRO A 130 -0.82 10.22 -1.22
CA PRO A 130 -2.16 10.69 -1.54
C PRO A 130 -2.96 9.57 -2.24
N PRO A 131 -4.30 9.55 -2.07
CA PRO A 131 -5.14 8.62 -2.81
C PRO A 131 -4.97 8.85 -4.31
N PHE A 132 -5.02 7.79 -5.10
CA PHE A 132 -4.95 7.94 -6.55
C PHE A 132 -6.18 8.67 -7.07
N GLU A 133 -5.95 9.57 -8.02
CA GLU A 133 -7.01 10.30 -8.71
C GLU A 133 -7.64 9.40 -9.79
N PRO A 134 -8.97 9.40 -9.98
CA PRO A 134 -9.59 8.69 -11.08
C PRO A 134 -9.03 9.15 -12.42
N GLY A 135 -8.58 8.21 -13.26
CA GLY A 135 -7.97 8.54 -14.55
C GLY A 135 -6.48 8.89 -14.46
N GLN A 136 -5.87 8.81 -13.27
CA GLN A 136 -4.44 9.09 -13.12
C GLN A 136 -3.60 8.05 -13.85
N HIS A 137 -2.67 8.54 -14.67
CA HIS A 137 -1.71 7.72 -15.38
C HIS A 137 -0.51 7.41 -14.47
N VAL A 138 -0.23 6.13 -14.24
CA VAL A 138 0.72 5.68 -13.23
C VAL A 138 1.67 4.60 -13.75
N VAL A 139 2.85 4.53 -13.13
CA VAL A 139 3.71 3.35 -13.14
C VAL A 139 3.73 2.77 -11.73
N LEU A 140 3.40 1.48 -11.61
CA LEU A 140 3.29 0.80 -10.32
C LEU A 140 4.27 -0.38 -10.24
N PHE A 141 5.04 -0.41 -9.15
CA PHE A 141 5.89 -1.52 -8.74
C PHE A 141 5.14 -2.35 -7.72
N LEU A 142 4.78 -3.56 -8.11
CA LEU A 142 3.82 -4.38 -7.40
C LEU A 142 4.44 -5.66 -6.83
N THR A 143 3.96 -6.05 -5.67
CA THR A 143 4.13 -7.37 -5.06
C THR A 143 2.76 -8.01 -4.81
N ARG A 144 2.72 -9.29 -4.45
CA ARG A 144 1.49 -9.97 -4.02
C ARG A 144 1.17 -9.57 -2.60
N THR A 145 -0.12 -9.37 -2.31
CA THR A 145 -0.62 -9.33 -0.94
C THR A 145 -0.31 -10.66 -0.23
N ALA A 146 -0.33 -10.66 1.11
CA ALA A 146 -0.13 -11.88 1.91
C ALA A 146 -1.13 -13.01 1.53
N SER A 147 -2.35 -12.66 1.11
CA SER A 147 -3.35 -13.62 0.62
C SER A 147 -3.05 -14.20 -0.77
N GLY A 148 -2.13 -13.59 -1.52
CA GLY A 148 -1.78 -13.95 -2.91
C GLY A 148 -2.84 -13.60 -3.97
N GLN A 149 -4.02 -13.12 -3.55
CA GLN A 149 -5.18 -12.86 -4.41
C GLN A 149 -5.17 -11.46 -5.05
N SER A 150 -4.36 -10.54 -4.56
CA SER A 150 -4.31 -9.16 -5.04
C SER A 150 -2.88 -8.66 -5.08
N TYR A 151 -2.70 -7.45 -5.64
CA TYR A 151 -1.42 -6.77 -5.64
C TYR A 151 -1.42 -5.60 -4.65
N GLU A 152 -0.24 -5.29 -4.15
CA GLU A 152 0.05 -4.11 -3.34
C GLU A 152 1.35 -3.48 -3.81
N LEU A 153 1.58 -2.23 -3.41
CA LEU A 153 2.80 -1.50 -3.75
C LEU A 153 3.99 -2.12 -2.99
N VAL A 154 5.13 -2.27 -3.68
CA VAL A 154 6.38 -2.61 -3.00
C VAL A 154 6.70 -1.53 -1.96
N GLY A 155 7.09 -1.94 -0.75
CA GLY A 155 7.38 -1.02 0.34
C GLY A 155 6.15 -0.26 0.84
N SER A 156 4.95 -0.83 0.70
CA SER A 156 3.64 -0.29 1.09
C SER A 156 3.16 0.93 0.32
N ILE A 157 4.06 1.89 0.03
CA ILE A 157 3.76 3.11 -0.74
C ILE A 157 4.84 3.47 -1.78
N LEU A 158 6.05 2.92 -1.64
CA LEU A 158 7.22 3.30 -2.43
C LEU A 158 7.08 2.98 -3.92
N GLY A 159 6.31 1.95 -4.26
CA GLY A 159 6.12 1.52 -5.63
C GLY A 159 5.18 2.36 -6.50
N ALA A 160 4.77 3.57 -6.09
CA ALA A 160 3.78 4.37 -6.83
C ALA A 160 4.38 5.60 -7.48
N PHE A 161 4.26 5.69 -8.82
CA PHE A 161 4.71 6.84 -9.60
C PHE A 161 3.60 7.34 -10.52
N ARG A 162 3.52 8.65 -10.70
CA ARG A 162 2.68 9.32 -11.69
C ARG A 162 3.45 9.52 -12.99
N VAL A 163 2.77 9.35 -14.10
CA VAL A 163 3.24 9.78 -15.42
C VAL A 163 2.61 11.13 -15.75
N LYS A 164 3.43 12.18 -15.82
CA LYS A 164 3.02 13.53 -16.22
C LYS A 164 2.88 13.66 -17.73
N GLY A 165 2.33 14.79 -18.18
CA GLY A 165 2.38 15.20 -19.58
C GLY A 165 3.81 15.15 -20.12
N GLY A 166 4.00 14.63 -21.34
CA GLY A 166 5.32 14.39 -21.91
C GLY A 166 6.00 13.10 -21.43
N GLY A 167 5.34 12.29 -20.59
CA GLY A 167 5.83 10.98 -20.18
C GLY A 167 6.87 10.99 -19.06
N GLN A 168 7.04 12.12 -18.36
CA GLN A 168 7.93 12.22 -17.21
C GLN A 168 7.37 11.50 -15.98
N ILE A 169 8.25 10.86 -15.22
CA ILE A 169 7.91 10.11 -14.01
C ILE A 169 8.05 11.00 -12.78
N GLU A 170 7.09 10.92 -11.86
CA GLU A 170 7.13 11.58 -10.56
C GLU A 170 6.73 10.59 -9.47
N SER A 171 7.50 10.50 -8.37
CA SER A 171 7.08 9.72 -7.21
C SER A 171 5.79 10.27 -6.62
N LEU A 172 4.81 9.39 -6.34
CA LEU A 172 3.61 9.79 -5.61
C LEU A 172 3.82 9.88 -4.11
N VAL A 173 4.94 9.37 -3.60
CA VAL A 173 5.32 9.50 -2.19
C VAL A 173 5.75 10.95 -1.93
N ARG A 174 5.15 11.59 -0.92
CA ARG A 174 5.37 13.02 -0.60
C ARG A 174 6.67 13.31 0.15
N GLU A 175 7.28 12.29 0.74
CA GLU A 175 8.55 12.42 1.44
C GLU A 175 9.67 12.74 0.44
N LYS A 176 10.46 13.79 0.74
CA LYS A 176 11.52 14.29 -0.15
C LYS A 176 12.71 13.31 -0.20
N GLY A 177 13.54 13.39 -1.24
CA GLY A 177 14.74 12.53 -1.35
C GLY A 177 14.46 11.12 -1.88
N ILE A 178 13.22 10.66 -1.90
CA ILE A 178 12.89 9.32 -2.38
C ILE A 178 12.81 9.30 -3.89
N TYR A 179 13.65 8.46 -4.50
CA TYR A 179 13.74 8.26 -5.94
C TYR A 179 14.02 9.55 -6.74
N GLU A 180 14.71 10.54 -6.16
CA GLU A 180 15.09 11.76 -6.88
C GLU A 180 15.95 11.48 -8.12
N ASN A 181 16.73 10.38 -8.10
CA ASN A 181 17.51 9.90 -9.24
C ASN A 181 16.66 9.38 -10.40
N VAL A 182 15.38 9.05 -10.15
CA VAL A 182 14.44 8.53 -11.14
C VAL A 182 13.31 9.52 -11.44
N ALA A 183 12.98 10.38 -10.49
CA ALA A 183 12.04 11.46 -10.67
C ALA A 183 12.51 12.41 -11.78
N GLY A 184 11.61 12.79 -12.69
CA GLY A 184 11.89 13.63 -13.85
C GLY A 184 12.43 12.87 -15.07
N THR A 185 12.80 11.59 -14.94
CA THR A 185 13.15 10.75 -16.10
C THR A 185 11.91 10.44 -16.95
N SER A 186 12.12 10.06 -18.21
CA SER A 186 11.02 9.60 -19.05
C SER A 186 10.58 8.18 -18.66
N LYS A 187 9.31 7.85 -18.88
CA LYS A 187 8.79 6.50 -18.69
C LYS A 187 9.55 5.44 -19.50
N VAL A 188 10.13 5.83 -20.64
CA VAL A 188 10.95 4.97 -21.48
C VAL A 188 12.27 4.65 -20.79
N ALA A 189 12.96 5.68 -20.28
CA ALA A 189 14.20 5.49 -19.52
C ALA A 189 13.97 4.66 -18.25
N LEU A 190 12.85 4.91 -17.53
CA LEU A 190 12.45 4.07 -16.40
C LEU A 190 12.28 2.60 -16.82
N ALA A 191 11.57 2.34 -17.92
CA ALA A 191 11.32 0.99 -18.38
C ALA A 191 12.61 0.28 -18.83
N GLU A 192 13.54 0.98 -19.47
CA GLU A 192 14.87 0.46 -19.82
C GLU A 192 15.68 0.12 -18.57
N GLU A 193 15.68 0.99 -17.56
CA GLU A 193 16.39 0.76 -16.32
C GLU A 193 15.83 -0.43 -15.54
N VAL A 194 14.50 -0.56 -15.45
CA VAL A 194 13.84 -1.73 -14.87
C VAL A 194 14.28 -3.02 -15.57
N ARG A 195 14.32 -3.03 -16.90
CA ARG A 195 14.77 -4.19 -17.68
C ARG A 195 16.25 -4.49 -17.47
N ARG A 196 17.09 -3.46 -17.40
CA ARG A 196 18.54 -3.60 -17.14
C ARG A 196 18.78 -4.26 -15.78
N ILE A 197 18.11 -3.79 -14.73
CA ILE A 197 18.25 -4.36 -13.37
C ILE A 197 17.72 -5.80 -13.33
N LYS A 198 16.58 -6.09 -13.95
CA LYS A 198 15.98 -7.44 -13.96
C LYS A 198 16.68 -8.43 -14.87
N GLY A 199 17.31 -7.98 -15.96
CA GLY A 199 18.05 -8.84 -16.89
C GLY A 199 19.46 -9.19 -16.43
N GLY A 200 19.99 -8.47 -15.43
CA GLY A 200 21.29 -8.76 -14.81
C GLY A 200 21.22 -9.70 -13.60
N GLN A 201 20.04 -10.17 -13.22
CA GLN A 201 19.79 -11.14 -12.14
C GLN A 201 19.56 -12.54 -12.72
#